data_AF-A0A971WDP7-F1
#
_entry.id   AF-A0A971WDP7-F1
#
_cell.length_a   1.000
_cell.length_b   1.000
_cell.length_c   1.000
_cell.angle_alpha   90.00
_cell.angle_beta   90.00
_cell.angle_gamma   90.00
#
_symmetry.space_group_name_H-M   'P 1'
#
loop_
_entity.id
_entity.type
_entity.pdbx_description
1 polymer ?
#
loop_
_entity_poly.entity_id
_entity_poly.type
_entity_poly.pdbx_seq_one_letter_code
_entity_poly.pdbx_strand_id
1 'polypeptide(L)'
;TIAMAFDECVENPATLVYAERSCDRTMRWLTRCKEEMARLNSLSDTLNKKQMLFGINQGCTFDSLRVENMQKTAELDLDGYAIGGLAVGEPKEDMYRIISAVEPYMPAEKPRYLMGVGTPGNILEGVSRGVDLFDCVMPSRNARHGHLFTWEGIRNLNNAKYASDESPLDATCPCPTCRRHSRAYIHHLFKAKEMLAMRLCVMHNLYFYNNFMQEIRNSLDNGTFETFKAKYVELLDTRV
;
A
#
# COMPACT_ATOMS: atom_id res chain seq x y z
N THR A 1 -5.04 -18.60 -1.62
CA THR A 1 -4.46 -17.61 -0.67
C THR A 1 -3.09 -17.21 -1.19
N ILE A 2 -2.53 -16.10 -0.70
CA ILE A 2 -1.18 -15.64 -1.08
C ILE A 2 -0.26 -15.83 0.12
N ALA A 3 0.92 -16.42 -0.10
CA ALA A 3 2.03 -16.44 0.82
C ALA A 3 3.13 -15.52 0.29
N MET A 4 3.71 -14.72 1.19
CA MET A 4 4.90 -13.94 0.89
C MET A 4 6.14 -14.80 1.17
N ALA A 5 7.13 -14.76 0.28
CA ALA A 5 8.41 -15.40 0.54
C ALA A 5 9.06 -14.80 1.79
N PHE A 6 9.78 -15.63 2.55
CA PHE A 6 10.55 -15.16 3.69
C PHE A 6 11.80 -14.42 3.20
N ASP A 7 11.97 -13.18 3.64
CA ASP A 7 13.03 -12.27 3.21
C ASP A 7 13.73 -11.59 4.39
N GLU A 8 14.78 -10.82 4.10
CA GLU A 8 15.42 -9.94 5.07
C GLU A 8 15.09 -8.48 4.79
N CYS A 9 14.48 -7.83 5.78
CA CYS A 9 14.26 -6.38 5.73
C CYS A 9 15.55 -5.65 6.13
N VAL A 10 16.06 -4.81 5.23
CA VAL A 10 17.24 -3.96 5.45
C VAL A 10 16.80 -2.55 5.84
N GLU A 11 17.48 -1.95 6.82
CA GLU A 11 17.31 -0.54 7.17
C GLU A 11 17.88 0.37 6.06
N ASN A 12 17.20 1.46 5.71
CA ASN A 12 17.74 2.47 4.79
C ASN A 12 18.15 3.74 5.58
N PRO A 13 19.36 4.28 5.34
CA PRO A 13 20.36 3.82 4.37
C PRO A 13 21.21 2.64 4.88
N ALA A 14 21.66 1.78 3.97
CA ALA A 14 22.63 0.72 4.24
C ALA A 14 23.82 0.80 3.28
N THR A 15 24.93 0.15 3.66
CA THR A 15 26.08 -0.01 2.75
C THR A 15 25.73 -0.95 1.59
N LEU A 16 26.29 -0.70 0.41
CA LEU A 16 26.10 -1.56 -0.77
C LEU A 16 26.47 -3.02 -0.47
N VAL A 17 27.62 -3.25 0.18
CA VAL A 17 28.10 -4.59 0.55
C VAL A 17 27.10 -5.33 1.46
N TYR A 18 26.44 -4.63 2.39
CA TYR A 18 25.43 -5.26 3.23
C TYR A 18 24.15 -5.55 2.44
N ALA A 19 23.70 -4.60 1.63
CA ALA A 19 22.52 -4.77 0.78
C ALA A 19 22.67 -5.96 -0.19
N GLU A 20 23.84 -6.12 -0.81
CA GLU A 20 24.18 -7.26 -1.68
C GLU A 20 24.07 -8.60 -0.93
N ARG A 21 24.73 -8.70 0.23
CA ARG A 21 24.68 -9.91 1.08
C ARG A 21 23.26 -10.25 1.53
N SER A 22 22.45 -9.22 1.77
CA SER A 22 21.04 -9.38 2.17
C SER A 22 20.18 -9.85 1.00
N CYS A 23 20.39 -9.31 -0.21
CA CYS A 23 19.74 -9.78 -1.43
C CYS A 23 20.08 -11.24 -1.71
N ASP A 24 21.35 -11.64 -1.59
CA ASP A 24 21.78 -13.03 -1.76
C ASP A 24 21.12 -13.97 -0.74
N ARG A 25 20.94 -13.51 0.50
CA ARG A 25 20.26 -14.27 1.55
C ARG A 25 18.78 -14.43 1.25
N THR A 26 18.12 -13.35 0.86
CA THR A 26 16.71 -13.34 0.44
C THR A 26 16.48 -14.28 -0.74
N MET A 27 17.38 -14.31 -1.72
CA MET A 27 17.30 -15.26 -2.85
C MET A 27 17.41 -16.72 -2.40
N ARG A 28 18.36 -17.05 -1.50
CA ARG A 28 18.47 -18.41 -0.95
C ARG A 28 17.22 -18.81 -0.17
N TRP A 29 16.59 -17.88 0.54
CA TRP A 29 15.35 -18.14 1.27
C TRP A 29 14.15 -18.29 0.34
N LEU A 30 14.09 -17.50 -0.73
CA LEU A 30 13.05 -17.62 -1.76
C LEU A 30 13.06 -18.99 -2.43
N THR A 31 14.23 -19.51 -2.82
CA THR A 31 14.34 -20.87 -3.38
C THR A 31 13.77 -21.92 -2.43
N ARG A 32 14.12 -21.84 -1.13
CA ARG A 32 13.58 -22.73 -0.10
C ARG A 32 12.07 -22.56 0.09
N CYS A 33 11.55 -21.34 0.00
CA CYS A 33 10.11 -21.07 0.06
C CYS A 33 9.37 -21.71 -1.13
N LYS A 34 9.94 -21.62 -2.34
CA LYS A 34 9.35 -22.23 -3.54
C LYS A 34 9.28 -23.75 -3.44
N GLU A 35 10.37 -24.39 -2.99
CA GLU A 35 10.43 -25.84 -2.77
C GLU A 35 9.41 -26.29 -1.72
N GLU A 36 9.33 -25.57 -0.59
CA GLU A 36 8.39 -25.90 0.47
C GLU A 36 6.93 -25.66 0.04
N MET A 37 6.66 -24.60 -0.71
CA MET A 37 5.32 -24.33 -1.26
C MET A 37 4.88 -25.46 -2.21
N ALA A 38 5.78 -25.94 -3.07
CA ALA A 38 5.50 -27.07 -3.95
C ALA A 38 5.21 -28.35 -3.15
N ARG A 39 5.99 -28.64 -2.11
CA ARG A 39 5.76 -29.77 -1.21
C ARG A 39 4.39 -29.64 -0.53
N LEU A 40 4.09 -28.51 0.11
CA LEU A 40 2.82 -28.28 0.81
C LEU A 40 1.62 -28.40 -0.14
N ASN A 41 1.69 -27.85 -1.35
CA ASN A 41 0.62 -27.97 -2.33
C ASN A 41 0.40 -29.41 -2.85
N SER A 42 1.38 -30.30 -2.69
CA SER A 42 1.25 -31.73 -3.06
C SER A 42 0.56 -32.59 -1.99
N LEU A 43 0.52 -32.14 -0.73
CA LEU A 43 -0.04 -32.92 0.36
C LEU A 43 -1.56 -32.82 0.43
N SER A 44 -2.22 -33.95 0.70
CA SER A 44 -3.67 -34.04 0.72
C SER A 44 -4.32 -33.29 1.91
N ASP A 45 -3.59 -33.16 3.00
CA ASP A 45 -4.00 -32.60 4.30
C ASP A 45 -3.60 -31.13 4.50
N THR A 46 -2.91 -30.52 3.52
CA THR A 46 -2.59 -29.09 3.56
C THR A 46 -3.87 -28.26 3.64
N LEU A 47 -3.93 -27.37 4.64
CA LEU A 47 -5.07 -26.49 4.89
C LEU A 47 -5.32 -25.52 3.73
N ASN A 48 -4.27 -24.85 3.26
CA ASN A 48 -4.32 -23.87 2.18
C ASN A 48 -3.85 -24.50 0.87
N LYS A 49 -4.71 -25.25 0.21
CA LYS A 49 -4.40 -25.87 -1.10
C LYS A 49 -4.26 -24.80 -2.18
N LYS A 50 -3.34 -25.02 -3.13
CA LYS A 50 -3.06 -24.11 -4.25
C LYS A 50 -2.73 -22.70 -3.77
N GLN A 51 -1.94 -22.60 -2.69
CA GLN A 51 -1.46 -21.32 -2.21
C GLN A 51 -0.44 -20.76 -3.20
N MET A 52 -0.60 -19.47 -3.54
CA MET A 52 0.29 -18.72 -4.41
C MET A 52 1.51 -18.23 -3.62
N LEU A 53 2.68 -18.18 -4.24
CA LEU A 53 3.91 -17.62 -3.65
C LEU A 53 4.33 -16.34 -4.36
N PHE A 54 4.52 -15.27 -3.60
CA PHE A 54 5.06 -14.01 -4.10
C PHE A 54 6.53 -13.86 -3.69
N GLY A 55 7.40 -13.59 -4.66
CA GLY A 55 8.79 -13.23 -4.41
C GLY A 55 8.91 -11.77 -3.99
N ILE A 56 9.96 -11.41 -3.25
CA ILE A 56 10.16 -10.04 -2.75
C ILE A 56 11.49 -9.50 -3.27
N ASN A 57 11.41 -8.43 -4.05
CA ASN A 57 12.57 -7.69 -4.49
C ASN A 57 13.14 -6.84 -3.36
N GLN A 58 14.46 -6.95 -3.16
CA GLN A 58 15.26 -6.23 -2.17
C GLN A 58 16.41 -5.48 -2.85
N GLY A 59 17.12 -4.64 -2.08
CA GLY A 59 18.29 -3.91 -2.58
C GLY A 59 18.39 -2.44 -2.18
N CYS A 60 17.70 -2.02 -1.12
CA CYS A 60 17.70 -0.63 -0.62
C CYS A 60 17.31 0.34 -1.75
N THR A 61 18.06 1.43 -1.92
CA THR A 61 17.87 2.44 -2.98
C THR A 61 18.92 2.35 -4.10
N PHE A 62 19.60 1.20 -4.23
CA PHE A 62 20.61 0.94 -5.26
C PHE A 62 19.98 0.34 -6.53
N ASP A 63 19.93 1.13 -7.60
CA ASP A 63 19.26 0.74 -8.86
C ASP A 63 19.78 -0.58 -9.45
N SER A 64 21.11 -0.72 -9.58
CA SER A 64 21.72 -1.91 -10.18
C SER A 64 21.40 -3.17 -9.40
N LEU A 65 21.47 -3.10 -8.06
CA LEU A 65 21.18 -4.23 -7.19
C LEU A 65 19.70 -4.61 -7.22
N ARG A 66 18.81 -3.62 -7.25
CA ARG A 66 17.36 -3.81 -7.38
C ARG A 66 17.00 -4.51 -8.68
N VAL A 67 17.59 -4.06 -9.79
CA VAL A 67 17.41 -4.68 -11.11
C VAL A 67 17.94 -6.11 -11.14
N GLU A 68 19.17 -6.33 -10.68
CA GLU A 68 19.78 -7.66 -10.65
C GLU A 68 18.97 -8.63 -9.78
N ASN A 69 18.52 -8.19 -8.60
CA ASN A 69 17.70 -8.99 -7.73
C ASN A 69 16.33 -9.32 -8.35
N MET A 70 15.70 -8.37 -9.06
CA MET A 70 14.44 -8.62 -9.76
C MET A 70 14.61 -9.64 -10.88
N GLN A 71 15.66 -9.52 -11.71
CA GLN A 71 15.96 -10.48 -12.78
C GLN A 71 16.10 -11.91 -12.25
N LYS A 72 16.93 -12.10 -11.21
CA LYS A 72 17.10 -13.40 -10.56
C LYS A 72 15.80 -13.93 -9.93
N THR A 73 14.98 -13.05 -9.38
CA THR A 73 13.68 -13.41 -8.80
C THR A 73 12.70 -13.86 -9.90
N ALA A 74 12.69 -13.15 -11.04
CA ALA A 74 11.83 -13.44 -12.18
C ALA A 74 12.12 -14.82 -12.81
N GLU A 75 13.38 -15.26 -12.84
CA GLU A 75 13.79 -16.60 -13.30
C GLU A 75 13.09 -17.75 -12.54
N LEU A 76 12.60 -17.49 -11.33
CA LEU A 76 11.89 -18.49 -10.53
C LEU A 76 10.40 -18.64 -10.89
N ASP A 77 9.85 -17.92 -11.88
CA ASP A 77 8.45 -18.02 -12.36
C ASP A 77 7.43 -18.23 -11.22
N LEU A 78 7.25 -17.18 -10.43
CA LEU A 78 6.39 -17.18 -9.24
C LEU A 78 4.98 -16.69 -9.61
N ASP A 79 4.05 -16.77 -8.67
CA ASP A 79 2.67 -16.33 -8.88
C ASP A 79 2.52 -14.80 -8.86
N GLY A 80 3.50 -14.09 -8.31
CA GLY A 80 3.56 -12.63 -8.28
C GLY A 80 4.85 -12.10 -7.65
N TYR A 81 5.04 -10.79 -7.75
CA TYR A 81 6.32 -10.14 -7.44
C TYR A 81 6.08 -8.88 -6.63
N ALA A 82 6.66 -8.84 -5.43
CA ALA A 82 6.58 -7.69 -4.55
C ALA A 82 7.85 -6.84 -4.62
N ILE A 83 7.69 -5.55 -4.32
CA ILE A 83 8.77 -4.60 -4.10
C ILE A 83 8.79 -4.30 -2.59
N GLY A 84 9.77 -4.87 -1.90
CA GLY A 84 9.97 -4.72 -0.45
C GLY A 84 11.03 -3.69 -0.10
N GLY A 85 11.12 -3.30 1.17
CA GLY A 85 12.18 -2.42 1.67
C GLY A 85 12.15 -0.99 1.09
N LEU A 86 10.98 -0.56 0.63
CA LEU A 86 10.63 0.83 0.31
C LEU A 86 9.53 1.26 1.30
N ALA A 87 9.47 2.54 1.66
CA ALA A 87 8.76 3.13 2.79
C ALA A 87 9.39 2.87 4.19
N VAL A 88 10.73 2.76 4.26
CA VAL A 88 11.46 2.58 5.52
C VAL A 88 12.29 3.80 5.93
N GLY A 89 12.14 4.93 5.23
CA GLY A 89 12.73 6.22 5.62
C GLY A 89 13.29 7.04 4.46
N GLU A 90 13.34 6.46 3.26
CA GLU A 90 13.82 7.14 2.07
C GLU A 90 12.83 8.18 1.52
N PRO A 91 13.30 9.19 0.76
CA PRO A 91 12.44 10.11 0.03
C PRO A 91 11.51 9.38 -0.95
N LYS A 92 10.30 9.92 -1.17
CA LYS A 92 9.33 9.34 -2.12
C LYS A 92 9.88 9.25 -3.54
N GLU A 93 10.76 10.18 -3.91
CA GLU A 93 11.42 10.24 -5.21
C GLU A 93 12.34 9.03 -5.44
N ASP A 94 13.02 8.58 -4.38
CA ASP A 94 13.84 7.37 -4.44
C ASP A 94 12.96 6.12 -4.60
N MET A 95 11.87 6.03 -3.85
CA MET A 95 10.89 4.95 -4.03
C MET A 95 10.36 4.92 -5.48
N TYR A 96 9.96 6.07 -6.04
CA TYR A 96 9.47 6.16 -7.41
C TYR A 96 10.52 5.76 -8.44
N ARG A 97 11.77 6.21 -8.26
CA ARG A 97 12.90 5.82 -9.11
C ARG A 97 13.12 4.31 -9.07
N ILE A 98 13.12 3.69 -7.88
CA ILE A 98 13.29 2.24 -7.75
C ILE A 98 12.16 1.49 -8.46
N ILE A 99 10.89 1.89 -8.26
CA ILE A 99 9.76 1.24 -8.93
C ILE A 99 9.95 1.29 -10.45
N SER A 100 10.26 2.48 -11.01
CA SER A 100 10.53 2.63 -12.44
C SER A 100 11.75 1.84 -12.93
N ALA A 101 12.77 1.65 -12.10
CA ALA A 101 13.95 0.88 -12.47
C ALA A 101 13.68 -0.63 -12.52
N VAL A 102 12.85 -1.16 -11.61
CA VAL A 102 12.55 -2.60 -11.54
C VAL A 102 11.42 -3.04 -12.46
N GLU A 103 10.45 -2.16 -12.75
CA GLU A 103 9.24 -2.46 -13.53
C GLU A 103 9.53 -3.20 -14.86
N PRO A 104 10.52 -2.81 -15.68
CA PRO A 104 10.79 -3.50 -16.95
C PRO A 104 11.25 -4.96 -16.80
N TYR A 105 11.71 -5.34 -15.61
CA TYR A 105 12.21 -6.67 -15.29
C TYR A 105 11.18 -7.51 -14.49
N MET A 106 10.05 -6.91 -14.12
CA MET A 106 8.94 -7.63 -13.50
C MET A 106 8.10 -8.31 -14.58
N PRO A 107 7.81 -9.62 -14.49
CA PRO A 107 6.95 -10.31 -15.45
C PRO A 107 5.59 -9.60 -15.59
N ALA A 108 5.27 -9.13 -16.80
CA ALA A 108 4.10 -8.28 -17.06
C ALA A 108 2.75 -9.00 -16.81
N GLU A 109 2.73 -10.32 -16.96
CA GLU A 109 1.53 -11.17 -16.77
C GLU A 109 1.30 -11.58 -15.31
N LYS A 110 2.08 -11.04 -14.37
CA LYS A 110 2.05 -11.42 -12.95
C LYS A 110 1.81 -10.17 -12.08
N PRO A 111 1.02 -10.28 -10.99
CA PRO A 111 0.73 -9.12 -10.14
C PRO A 111 1.99 -8.55 -9.49
N ARG A 112 2.02 -7.22 -9.41
CA ARG A 112 3.10 -6.42 -8.85
C ARG A 112 2.63 -5.76 -7.55
N TYR A 113 3.31 -6.03 -6.45
CA TYR A 113 2.87 -5.63 -5.11
C TYR A 113 3.87 -4.68 -4.44
N LEU A 114 3.47 -3.43 -4.19
CA LEU A 114 4.26 -2.48 -3.41
C LEU A 114 3.89 -2.57 -1.92
N MET A 115 4.83 -3.05 -1.11
CA MET A 115 4.57 -3.37 0.29
C MET A 115 4.67 -2.12 1.18
N GLY A 116 3.72 -1.94 2.09
CA GLY A 116 3.77 -0.92 3.16
C GLY A 116 3.51 0.54 2.74
N VAL A 117 3.20 0.80 1.47
CA VAL A 117 2.95 2.14 0.94
C VAL A 117 1.47 2.49 0.99
N GLY A 118 1.14 3.68 1.52
CA GLY A 118 -0.25 3.98 1.88
C GLY A 118 -0.79 5.38 1.62
N THR A 119 -0.01 6.42 1.29
CA THR A 119 -0.65 7.71 0.97
C THR A 119 -1.36 7.63 -0.38
N PRO A 120 -2.51 8.29 -0.56
CA PRO A 120 -3.19 8.32 -1.86
C PRO A 120 -2.29 8.79 -3.00
N GLY A 121 -1.45 9.81 -2.78
CA GLY A 121 -0.48 10.28 -3.78
C GLY A 121 0.51 9.19 -4.18
N ASN A 122 1.11 8.49 -3.21
CA ASN A 122 2.06 7.41 -3.48
C ASN A 122 1.40 6.23 -4.20
N ILE A 123 0.13 5.93 -3.91
CA ILE A 123 -0.62 4.88 -4.63
C ILE A 123 -0.80 5.26 -6.10
N LEU A 124 -1.20 6.50 -6.40
CA LEU A 124 -1.35 6.97 -7.79
C LEU A 124 -0.02 6.92 -8.54
N GLU A 125 1.08 7.33 -7.90
CA GLU A 125 2.42 7.24 -8.49
C GLU A 125 2.85 5.78 -8.69
N GLY A 126 2.54 4.89 -7.76
CA GLY A 126 2.79 3.45 -7.90
C GLY A 126 2.00 2.83 -9.06
N VAL A 127 0.69 3.10 -9.15
CA VAL A 127 -0.16 2.60 -10.25
C VAL A 127 0.34 3.11 -11.61
N SER A 128 0.72 4.39 -11.71
CA SER A 128 1.30 4.94 -12.95
C SER A 128 2.63 4.31 -13.36
N ARG A 129 3.27 3.57 -12.46
CA ARG A 129 4.50 2.81 -12.68
C ARG A 129 4.24 1.30 -12.65
N GLY A 130 2.99 0.89 -12.89
CA GLY A 130 2.62 -0.51 -13.10
C GLY A 130 2.52 -1.35 -11.83
N VAL A 131 2.28 -0.76 -10.65
CA VAL A 131 1.98 -1.51 -9.42
C VAL A 131 0.48 -1.82 -9.33
N ASP A 132 0.14 -3.06 -8.94
CA ASP A 132 -1.24 -3.56 -8.88
C ASP A 132 -1.80 -3.67 -7.45
N LEU A 133 -0.93 -4.00 -6.49
CA LEU A 133 -1.31 -4.28 -5.11
C LEU A 133 -0.58 -3.35 -4.13
N PHE A 134 -1.27 -3.01 -3.05
CA PHE A 134 -0.79 -2.13 -1.98
C PHE A 134 -1.32 -2.60 -0.64
N ASP A 135 -0.58 -2.35 0.42
CA ASP A 135 -1.05 -2.47 1.79
C ASP A 135 -0.49 -1.33 2.64
N CYS A 136 -1.25 -0.86 3.62
CA CYS A 136 -0.72 0.04 4.63
C CYS A 136 -1.63 0.08 5.85
N VAL A 137 -1.02 0.24 7.03
CA VAL A 137 -1.76 0.50 8.28
C VAL A 137 -2.30 1.93 8.35
N MET A 138 -1.79 2.84 7.52
CA MET A 138 -2.05 4.28 7.57
C MET A 138 -3.55 4.64 7.61
N PRO A 139 -4.44 4.08 6.78
CA PRO A 139 -5.85 4.45 6.79
C PRO A 139 -6.48 4.22 8.17
N SER A 140 -6.19 3.08 8.77
CA SER A 140 -6.72 2.73 10.10
C SER A 140 -6.02 3.48 11.22
N ARG A 141 -4.69 3.64 11.15
CA ARG A 141 -3.89 4.32 12.19
C ARG A 141 -4.24 5.80 12.26
N ASN A 142 -4.29 6.48 11.13
CA ASN A 142 -4.61 7.90 11.04
C ASN A 142 -6.05 8.18 11.50
N ALA A 143 -7.00 7.32 11.12
CA ALA A 143 -8.39 7.41 11.57
C ALA A 143 -8.51 7.42 13.10
N ARG A 144 -7.77 6.54 13.81
CA ARG A 144 -7.79 6.50 15.29
C ARG A 144 -7.25 7.77 15.94
N HIS A 145 -6.47 8.56 15.19
CA HIS A 145 -5.96 9.86 15.63
C HIS A 145 -6.74 11.03 15.01
N GLY A 146 -7.94 10.79 14.46
CA GLY A 146 -8.83 11.83 13.93
C GLY A 146 -8.43 12.41 12.57
N HIS A 147 -7.50 11.77 11.85
CA HIS A 147 -7.10 12.16 10.51
C HIS A 147 -7.87 11.34 9.47
N LEU A 148 -8.71 12.01 8.69
CA LEU A 148 -9.65 11.39 7.77
C LEU A 148 -9.36 11.78 6.33
N PHE A 149 -9.36 10.78 5.46
CA PHE A 149 -9.21 10.98 4.03
C PHE A 149 -10.56 11.31 3.40
N THR A 150 -10.58 12.33 2.55
CA THR A 150 -11.74 12.78 1.77
C THR A 150 -11.28 13.18 0.38
N TRP A 151 -12.21 13.33 -0.56
CA TRP A 151 -11.87 13.77 -1.93
C TRP A 151 -11.37 15.22 -2.02
N GLU A 152 -11.48 15.98 -0.94
CA GLU A 152 -10.98 17.35 -0.80
C GLU A 152 -9.62 17.41 -0.10
N GLY A 153 -9.08 16.28 0.37
CA GLY A 153 -7.85 16.19 1.15
C GLY A 153 -8.06 15.58 2.54
N ILE A 154 -7.07 15.77 3.41
CA ILE A 154 -6.99 15.15 4.73
C ILE A 154 -7.56 16.11 5.79
N ARG A 155 -8.66 15.71 6.44
CA ARG A 155 -9.30 16.45 7.53
C ARG A 155 -8.76 16.01 8.88
N ASN A 156 -8.47 16.96 9.77
CA ASN A 156 -8.16 16.67 11.18
C ASN A 156 -9.35 17.02 12.08
N LEU A 157 -10.13 16.01 12.49
CA LEU A 157 -11.32 16.19 13.32
C LEU A 157 -11.03 16.72 14.72
N ASN A 158 -9.77 16.76 15.18
CA ASN A 158 -9.45 17.37 16.47
C ASN A 158 -9.55 18.90 16.46
N ASN A 159 -9.62 19.53 15.28
CA ASN A 159 -9.74 20.97 15.12
C ASN A 159 -11.07 21.49 15.68
N ALA A 160 -11.01 22.59 16.44
CA ALA A 160 -12.17 23.23 17.06
C ALA A 160 -13.24 23.69 16.05
N LYS A 161 -12.88 23.94 14.78
CA LYS A 161 -13.83 24.33 13.73
C LYS A 161 -14.94 23.30 13.49
N TYR A 162 -14.71 22.05 13.89
CA TYR A 162 -15.69 20.96 13.71
C TYR A 162 -16.64 20.78 14.90
N ALA A 163 -16.49 21.56 15.99
CA ALA A 163 -17.27 21.36 17.22
C ALA A 163 -18.79 21.52 17.04
N SER A 164 -19.21 22.33 16.06
CA SER A 164 -20.63 22.59 15.73
C SER A 164 -20.94 22.35 14.25
N ASP A 165 -20.08 21.60 13.54
CA ASP A 165 -20.29 21.27 12.13
C ASP A 165 -21.21 20.04 12.00
N GLU A 166 -22.49 20.28 11.70
CA GLU A 166 -23.49 19.22 11.52
C GLU A 166 -23.37 18.47 10.19
N SER A 167 -22.42 18.86 9.32
CA SER A 167 -22.15 18.15 8.07
C SER A 167 -21.56 16.77 8.32
N PRO A 168 -21.72 15.80 7.39
CA PRO A 168 -21.01 14.52 7.46
C PRO A 168 -19.50 14.69 7.25
N LEU A 169 -18.70 13.67 7.55
CA LEU A 169 -17.24 13.71 7.35
C LEU A 169 -16.87 14.15 5.92
N ASP A 170 -17.52 13.55 4.94
CA ASP A 170 -17.45 13.88 3.51
C ASP A 170 -18.87 13.81 2.94
N ALA A 171 -19.32 14.88 2.27
CA ALA A 171 -20.67 15.02 1.74
C ALA A 171 -20.98 14.06 0.58
N THR A 172 -19.94 13.58 -0.12
CA THR A 172 -20.07 12.67 -1.26
C THR A 172 -19.92 11.20 -0.85
N CYS A 173 -19.48 10.94 0.39
CA CYS A 173 -19.18 9.60 0.86
C CYS A 173 -20.45 8.87 1.35
N PRO A 174 -20.82 7.74 0.73
CA PRO A 174 -22.01 6.98 1.13
C PRO A 174 -21.74 5.99 2.28
N CYS A 175 -20.60 6.05 2.96
CA CYS A 175 -20.25 5.09 4.01
C CYS A 175 -21.23 5.15 5.20
N PRO A 176 -21.35 4.07 6.00
CA PRO A 176 -22.26 4.04 7.14
C PRO A 176 -22.03 5.16 8.17
N THR A 177 -20.79 5.67 8.29
CA THR A 177 -20.46 6.79 9.19
C THR A 177 -21.03 8.11 8.66
N CYS A 178 -20.71 8.48 7.41
CA CYS A 178 -21.17 9.73 6.80
C CYS A 178 -22.70 9.80 6.69
N ARG A 179 -23.39 8.68 6.51
CA ARG A 179 -24.86 8.67 6.42
C ARG A 179 -25.59 8.93 7.74
N ARG A 180 -24.92 8.78 8.89
CA ARG A 180 -25.59 8.73 10.22
C ARG A 180 -25.02 9.69 11.25
N HIS A 181 -23.83 10.22 11.03
CA HIS A 181 -23.11 10.97 12.05
C HIS A 181 -22.51 12.25 11.46
N SER A 182 -22.66 13.34 12.20
CA SER A 182 -22.03 14.61 11.87
C SER A 182 -20.58 14.68 12.34
N ARG A 183 -19.81 15.61 11.76
CA ARG A 183 -18.46 15.96 12.21
C ARG A 183 -18.49 16.43 13.67
N ALA A 184 -19.48 17.22 14.08
CA ALA A 184 -19.68 17.67 15.46
C ALA A 184 -19.81 16.51 16.44
N TYR A 185 -20.65 15.52 16.11
CA TYR A 185 -20.83 14.33 16.95
C TYR A 185 -19.53 13.54 17.10
N ILE A 186 -18.82 13.28 16.01
CA ILE A 186 -17.56 12.51 16.05
C ILE A 186 -16.46 13.31 16.75
N HIS A 187 -16.39 14.63 16.54
CA HIS A 187 -15.50 15.54 17.27
C HIS A 187 -15.74 15.45 18.78
N HIS A 188 -17.01 15.51 19.20
CA HIS A 188 -17.39 15.34 20.59
C HIS A 188 -16.92 14.00 21.15
N LEU A 189 -17.13 12.89 20.44
CA LEU A 189 -16.66 11.57 20.87
C LEU A 189 -15.12 11.52 21.04
N PHE A 190 -14.35 12.17 20.16
CA PHE A 190 -12.90 12.30 20.34
C PHE A 190 -12.54 13.10 21.58
N LYS A 191 -13.24 14.22 21.86
CA LYS A 191 -13.03 15.01 23.09
C LYS A 191 -13.39 14.24 24.36
N ALA A 192 -14.44 13.42 24.29
CA ALA A 192 -14.86 12.51 25.35
C ALA A 192 -13.96 11.27 25.49
N LYS A 193 -13.00 11.06 24.57
CA LYS A 193 -12.11 9.88 24.52
C LYS A 193 -12.86 8.55 24.35
N GLU A 194 -13.97 8.58 23.63
CA GLU A 194 -14.80 7.41 23.36
C GLU A 194 -14.24 6.56 22.21
N MET A 195 -14.13 5.24 22.43
CA MET A 195 -13.65 4.28 21.42
C MET A 195 -14.50 4.24 20.15
N LEU A 196 -15.78 4.64 20.26
CA LEU A 196 -16.69 4.71 19.14
C LEU A 196 -16.19 5.69 18.06
N ALA A 197 -15.56 6.80 18.44
CA ALA A 197 -14.98 7.76 17.48
C ALA A 197 -14.01 7.06 16.53
N MET A 198 -13.07 6.31 17.12
CA MET A 198 -12.05 5.57 16.40
C MET A 198 -12.67 4.55 15.43
N ARG A 199 -13.68 3.79 15.88
CA ARG A 199 -14.35 2.78 15.05
C ARG A 199 -15.05 3.42 13.84
N LEU A 200 -15.79 4.51 14.06
CA LEU A 200 -16.48 5.24 13.00
C LEU A 200 -15.50 5.83 11.97
N CYS A 201 -14.40 6.41 12.45
CA CYS A 201 -13.35 6.97 11.61
C CYS A 201 -12.60 5.89 10.80
N VAL A 202 -12.30 4.73 11.39
CA VAL A 202 -11.65 3.61 10.68
C VAL A 202 -12.56 3.09 9.57
N MET A 203 -13.86 2.93 9.85
CA MET A 203 -14.84 2.52 8.84
C MET A 203 -14.91 3.51 7.68
N HIS A 204 -14.88 4.82 7.95
CA HIS A 204 -14.84 5.85 6.91
C HIS A 204 -13.56 5.76 6.07
N ASN A 205 -12.37 5.73 6.70
CA ASN A 205 -11.10 5.69 5.96
C ASN A 205 -10.96 4.42 5.11
N LEU A 206 -11.35 3.25 5.62
CA LEU A 206 -11.30 2.01 4.83
C LEU A 206 -12.29 2.05 3.66
N TYR A 207 -13.48 2.63 3.87
CA TYR A 207 -14.44 2.86 2.79
C TYR A 207 -13.83 3.78 1.71
N PHE A 208 -13.22 4.90 2.13
CA PHE A 208 -12.55 5.83 1.23
C PHE A 208 -11.49 5.12 0.38
N TYR A 209 -10.59 4.34 0.98
CA TYR A 209 -9.54 3.63 0.22
C TYR A 209 -10.11 2.60 -0.75
N ASN A 210 -11.14 1.86 -0.37
CA ASN A 210 -11.79 0.91 -1.29
C ASN A 210 -12.44 1.63 -2.49
N ASN A 211 -13.12 2.75 -2.23
CA ASN A 211 -13.71 3.57 -3.29
C ASN A 211 -12.63 4.23 -4.16
N PHE A 212 -11.55 4.71 -3.55
CA PHE A 212 -10.41 5.29 -4.25
C PHE A 212 -9.76 4.30 -5.21
N MET A 213 -9.51 3.05 -4.76
CA MET A 213 -9.01 1.99 -5.65
C MET A 213 -10.01 1.64 -6.75
N GLN A 214 -11.30 1.76 -6.51
CA GLN A 214 -12.33 1.58 -7.54
C GLN A 214 -12.28 2.70 -8.59
N GLU A 215 -12.17 3.96 -8.17
CA GLU A 215 -12.04 5.09 -9.10
C GLU A 215 -10.76 5.02 -9.93
N ILE A 216 -9.65 4.56 -9.34
CA ILE A 216 -8.42 4.27 -10.09
C ILE A 216 -8.70 3.28 -11.22
N ARG A 217 -9.31 2.12 -10.91
CA ARG A 217 -9.66 1.11 -11.94
C ARG A 217 -10.60 1.67 -13.00
N ASN A 218 -11.66 2.36 -12.60
CA ASN A 218 -12.60 3.00 -13.54
C ASN A 218 -11.89 4.00 -14.47
N SER A 219 -10.92 4.76 -13.94
CA SER A 219 -10.18 5.72 -14.75
C SER A 219 -9.19 5.07 -15.71
N LEU A 220 -8.62 3.91 -15.36
CA LEU A 220 -7.80 3.08 -16.24
C LEU A 220 -8.66 2.51 -17.38
N ASP A 221 -9.79 1.87 -17.04
CA ASP A 221 -10.71 1.25 -18.01
C ASP A 221 -11.25 2.27 -19.03
N ASN A 222 -11.48 3.51 -18.59
CA ASN A 222 -11.99 4.59 -19.43
C ASN A 222 -10.89 5.46 -20.06
N GLY A 223 -9.61 5.13 -19.88
CA GLY A 223 -8.49 5.89 -20.46
C GLY A 223 -8.32 7.32 -19.93
N THR A 224 -8.81 7.61 -18.72
CA THR A 224 -8.77 8.95 -18.08
C THR A 224 -7.83 9.02 -16.86
N PHE A 225 -7.08 7.95 -16.58
CA PHE A 225 -6.21 7.84 -15.41
C PHE A 225 -5.21 9.00 -15.26
N GLU A 226 -4.57 9.46 -16.34
CA GLU A 226 -3.61 10.57 -16.24
C GLU A 226 -4.26 11.88 -15.77
N THR A 227 -5.47 12.17 -16.23
CA THR A 227 -6.23 13.33 -15.76
C THR A 227 -6.67 13.16 -14.31
N PHE A 228 -7.10 11.95 -13.94
CA PHE A 228 -7.45 11.60 -12.57
C PHE A 228 -6.26 11.77 -11.62
N LYS A 229 -5.10 11.21 -11.98
CA LYS A 229 -3.84 11.35 -11.24
C LYS A 229 -3.44 12.81 -11.09
N ALA A 230 -3.36 13.57 -12.18
CA ALA A 230 -2.95 14.98 -12.15
C ALA A 230 -3.81 15.82 -11.20
N LYS A 231 -5.11 15.52 -11.10
CA LYS A 231 -6.02 16.19 -10.18
C LYS A 231 -5.79 15.82 -8.71
N TYR A 232 -5.56 14.54 -8.43
CA TYR A 232 -5.67 14.00 -7.07
C TYR A 232 -4.33 13.71 -6.37
N VAL A 233 -3.23 13.59 -7.11
CA VAL A 233 -1.93 13.16 -6.57
C VAL A 233 -1.41 14.06 -5.44
N GLU A 234 -1.56 15.38 -5.57
CA GLU A 234 -1.20 16.33 -4.49
C GLU A 234 -2.38 16.63 -3.57
N LEU A 235 -3.58 16.74 -4.13
CA LEU A 235 -4.78 17.14 -3.39
C LEU A 235 -5.08 16.17 -2.24
N LEU A 236 -5.03 14.87 -2.49
CA LEU A 236 -5.40 13.86 -1.50
C LEU A 236 -4.36 13.68 -0.38
N ASP A 237 -3.14 14.20 -0.58
CA ASP A 237 -2.08 14.23 0.43
C ASP A 237 -2.04 15.58 1.18
N THR A 238 -2.89 16.54 0.79
CA THR A 238 -2.95 17.89 1.38
C THR A 238 -3.92 17.94 2.57
N ARG A 239 -3.57 18.66 3.64
CA ARG A 239 -4.45 18.87 4.80
C ARG A 239 -5.43 20.02 4.59
N VAL A 240 -6.68 19.84 5.00
CA VAL A 240 -7.79 20.82 4.87
C VAL A 240 -8.58 21.08 6.15
#